data_AF-A0A8T4V2C1-F1
#
_entry.id   AF-A0A8T4V2C1-F1
#
_cell.length_a   1.000
_cell.length_b   1.000
_cell.length_c   1.000
_cell.angle_alpha   90.00
_cell.angle_beta   90.00
_cell.angle_gamma   90.00
#
_symmetry.space_group_name_H-M   'P 1'
#
loop_
_entity.id
_entity.type
_entity.pdbx_description
1 polymer ?
#
loop_
_entity_poly.entity_id
_entity_poly.type
_entity_poly.pdbx_seq_one_letter_code
_entity_poly.pdbx_strand_id
1 'polypeptide(L)' 'MDAKVSVKVIIDKLTLDTKSIFSEKVYNIAAELGLGECIVHDCLHQLLEENYICEPVCGVLKKN' A
#
# COMPACT_ATOMS: atom_id res chain seq x y z
N MET A 1 9.81 -3.87 -13.60
CA MET A 1 8.45 -3.78 -13.01
C MET A 1 8.46 -2.58 -12.08
N ASP A 2 7.51 -1.66 -12.22
CA ASP A 2 7.48 -0.46 -11.39
C ASP A 2 6.94 -0.82 -9.99
N ALA A 3 7.73 -0.58 -8.95
CA ALA A 3 7.38 -0.97 -7.58
C ALA A 3 6.09 -0.29 -7.09
N LYS A 4 5.86 0.97 -7.49
CA LYS A 4 4.64 1.72 -7.14
C LYS A 4 3.42 1.09 -7.80
N VAL A 5 3.54 0.65 -9.06
CA VAL A 5 2.45 -0.08 -9.74
C VAL A 5 2.12 -1.38 -9.00
N SER A 6 3.13 -2.16 -8.59
CA SER A 6 2.91 -3.38 -7.80
C SER A 6 2.21 -3.09 -6.46
N VAL A 7 2.64 -2.05 -5.73
CA VAL A 7 2.01 -1.63 -4.47
C VAL A 7 0.57 -1.16 -4.69
N LYS A 8 0.29 -0.38 -5.74
CA LYS A 8 -1.09 0.00 -6.12
C LYS A 8 -1.96 -1.24 -6.34
N VAL A 9 -1.47 -2.23 -7.09
CA VAL A 9 -2.20 -3.49 -7.35
C VAL A 9 -2.49 -4.26 -6.06
N ILE A 10 -1.55 -4.30 -5.11
CA ILE A 10 -1.77 -4.94 -3.80
C ILE A 10 -2.88 -4.20 -3.03
N ILE A 11 -2.80 -2.88 -2.95
CA ILE A 11 -3.80 -2.06 -2.26
C ILE A 11 -5.18 -2.23 -2.92
N ASP A 12 -5.25 -2.17 -4.24
CA ASP A 12 -6.49 -2.38 -5.00
C ASP A 12 -7.11 -3.73 -4.65
N LYS A 13 -6.32 -4.82 -4.68
CA LYS A 13 -6.80 -6.16 -4.33
C LYS A 13 -7.28 -6.25 -2.87
N LEU A 14 -6.53 -5.70 -1.93
CA LEU A 14 -6.90 -5.74 -0.51
C LEU A 14 -8.11 -4.84 -0.21
N THR A 15 -8.37 -3.83 -1.04
CA THR A 15 -9.47 -2.89 -0.87
C THR A 15 -10.72 -3.19 -1.70
N LEU A 16 -10.76 -4.34 -2.41
CA LEU A 16 -11.93 -4.78 -3.17
C LEU A 16 -13.16 -4.97 -2.26
N ASP A 17 -12.99 -5.65 -1.12
CA ASP A 17 -14.08 -5.97 -0.19
C ASP A 17 -14.21 -4.96 0.96
N THR A 18 -13.13 -4.23 1.27
CA THR A 18 -13.04 -3.37 2.45
C THR A 18 -12.33 -2.07 2.10
N LYS A 19 -12.87 -0.92 2.49
CA LYS A 19 -12.23 0.37 2.16
C LYS A 19 -10.94 0.67 2.94
N SER A 20 -10.67 -0.07 4.02
CA SER A 20 -9.55 0.18 4.93
C SER A 20 -8.80 -1.11 5.25
N ILE A 21 -7.48 -1.08 5.10
CA ILE A 21 -6.60 -2.24 5.24
C ILE A 21 -5.44 -1.90 6.18
N PHE A 22 -4.86 -2.90 6.83
CA PHE A 22 -3.62 -2.69 7.59
C PHE A 22 -2.43 -2.55 6.64
N SER A 23 -1.57 -1.56 6.85
CA SER A 23 -0.35 -1.36 6.06
C SER A 23 0.56 -2.58 6.11
N GLU A 24 0.63 -3.27 7.25
CA GLU A 24 1.37 -4.53 7.43
C GLU A 24 1.01 -5.58 6.37
N LYS A 25 -0.27 -5.70 5.97
CA LYS A 25 -0.68 -6.62 4.92
C LYS A 25 -0.08 -6.26 3.56
N VAL A 26 0.08 -4.97 3.28
CA VAL A 26 0.73 -4.49 2.06
C VAL A 26 2.21 -4.86 2.08
N TYR A 27 2.90 -4.63 3.21
CA TYR A 27 4.31 -5.00 3.39
C TYR A 27 4.51 -6.52 3.23
N ASN A 28 3.68 -7.34 3.85
CA ASN A 28 3.79 -8.80 3.79
C ASN A 28 3.68 -9.30 2.34
N ILE A 29 2.64 -8.87 1.59
CA ILE A 29 2.47 -9.30 0.19
C ILE A 29 3.58 -8.74 -0.71
N ALA A 30 4.01 -7.50 -0.46
CA ALA A 30 5.10 -6.90 -1.23
C ALA A 30 6.43 -7.64 -1.03
N ALA A 31 6.71 -8.09 0.20
CA ALA A 31 7.88 -8.91 0.51
C ALA A 31 7.86 -10.26 -0.21
N GLU A 32 6.69 -10.92 -0.30
CA GLU A 32 6.52 -12.15 -1.09
C GLU A 32 6.81 -11.94 -2.59
N LEU A 33 6.60 -10.72 -3.09
CA LEU A 33 6.94 -10.33 -4.47
C LEU A 33 8.38 -9.83 -4.63
N GLY A 34 9.20 -9.88 -3.58
CA GLY A 34 10.61 -9.46 -3.61
C GLY A 34 10.81 -7.94 -3.50
N LEU A 35 9.81 -7.19 -3.04
CA LEU A 35 9.95 -5.75 -2.79
C LEU A 35 10.51 -5.51 -1.38
N GLY A 36 11.59 -4.75 -1.28
CA GLY A 36 12.17 -4.36 -0.01
C GLY A 36 11.30 -3.36 0.75
N GLU A 37 11.31 -3.43 2.09
CA GLU A 37 10.48 -2.62 2.97
C GLU A 37 10.62 -1.11 2.70
N CYS A 38 11.85 -0.60 2.54
CA CYS A 38 12.10 0.80 2.21
C CYS A 38 11.40 1.23 0.91
N ILE A 39 11.41 0.37 -0.11
CA ILE A 39 10.77 0.66 -1.40
C ILE A 39 9.26 0.73 -1.23
N VAL A 40 8.68 -0.19 -0.45
CA VAL A 40 7.24 -0.20 -0.16
C VAL A 40 6.85 1.05 0.63
N HIS A 41 7.66 1.43 1.62
CA HIS A 41 7.45 2.62 2.42
C HIS A 41 7.44 3.88 1.55
N ASP A 42 8.46 4.06 0.70
CA ASP A 42 8.55 5.19 -0.23
C ASP A 42 7.36 5.22 -1.20
N CYS A 43 6.91 4.04 -1.67
CA CYS A 43 5.73 3.95 -2.52
C CYS A 43 4.47 4.37 -1.76
N LEU A 44 4.25 3.87 -0.54
CA LEU A 44 3.09 4.26 0.28
C LEU A 44 3.10 5.77 0.57
N HIS A 45 4.26 6.35 0.86
CA HIS A 45 4.39 7.79 1.07
C HIS A 45 3.98 8.59 -0.18
N GLN A 46 4.48 8.21 -1.36
CA GLN A 46 4.05 8.84 -2.62
C GLN A 46 2.55 8.70 -2.86
N LEU A 47 1.93 7.57 -2.50
CA LEU A 47 0.49 7.36 -2.66
C LEU A 47 -0.35 8.21 -1.70
N LEU A 48 0.17 8.53 -0.52
CA LEU A 48 -0.42 9.51 0.39
C LEU A 48 -0.34 10.92 -0.20
N GLU A 49 0.81 11.31 -0.74
CA GLU A 49 1.00 12.61 -1.41
C GLU A 49 0.10 12.76 -2.65
N GLU A 50 -0.09 11.68 -3.41
CA GLU A 50 -1.00 11.59 -4.57
C GLU A 50 -2.50 11.62 -4.17
N ASN A 51 -2.83 11.61 -2.86
CA ASN A 51 -4.20 11.42 -2.35
C ASN A 51 -4.88 10.14 -2.87
N TYR A 52 -4.12 9.12 -3.25
CA TYR A 52 -4.67 7.83 -3.69
C TYR A 52 -5.10 6.98 -2.48
N ILE A 53 -4.35 7.08 -1.38
CA ILE A 53 -4.70 6.53 -0.07
C ILE A 53 -4.60 7.63 0.99
N CYS A 54 -5.19 7.38 2.16
CA CYS A 54 -4.96 8.14 3.38
C CYS A 54 -4.67 7.19 4.56
N GLU A 55 -4.01 7.71 5.59
CA GLU A 55 -3.75 6.98 6.84
C GLU A 55 -4.55 7.63 7.99
N PRO A 56 -5.85 7.28 8.16
CA PRO A 56 -6.67 7.86 9.23
C PRO A 56 -6.17 7.53 10.63
N VAL A 57 -5.49 6.38 10.78
CA VAL A 57 -4.86 5.91 12.01
C VAL A 57 -3.55 5.26 11.62
N CYS A 58 -2.50 5.46 12.41
CA CYS A 58 -1.20 4.85 12.18
C CYS A 58 -1.33 3.33 11.95
N GLY A 59 -0.80 2.85 10.84
CA GLY A 59 -0.86 1.45 10.42
C GLY A 59 -2.12 1.06 9.64
N VAL A 60 -3.08 1.96 9.43
CA VAL A 60 -4.32 1.70 8.69
C VAL A 60 -4.34 2.56 7.43
N LEU A 61 -4.31 1.92 6.27
CA LEU A 61 -4.44 2.57 4.96
C LEU A 61 -5.90 2.50 4.51
N LYS A 62 -6.45 3.62 4.08
CA LYS A 62 -7.76 3.70 3.46
C LYS A 62 -7.61 4.23 2.04
N LYS A 63 -8.23 3.54 1.08
CA LYS A 63 -8.28 4.03 -0.31
C LYS A 63 -9.32 5.14 -0.44
N ASN A 64 -8.94 6.22 -1.11
CA ASN A 64 -9.81 7.37 -1.37
C ASN A 64 -10.80 7.13 -2.50
#